data_AF-A0A454VZP2-F1
#
_entry.id   AF-A0A454VZP2-F1
#
_cell.length_a   1.000
_cell.length_b   1.000
_cell.length_c   1.000
_cell.angle_alpha   90.00
_cell.angle_beta   90.00
_cell.angle_gamma   90.00
#
_symmetry.space_group_name_H-M   'P 1'
#
loop_
_entity.id
_entity.type
_entity.pdbx_description
1 polymer ?
#
loop_
_entity_poly.entity_id
_entity_poly.type
_entity_poly.pdbx_seq_one_letter_code
_entity_poly.pdbx_strand_id
1 'polypeptide(L)'
;MGEGRHPDADRIERELLAQGKSPAQARRATVLGRPIEHNRSPKTEKAKERTPWLAFDLVFRPPPTVHIAWALMDDEHRRVLELCDDIARDKTLAWLEESVAEIRWKAGGKQRARVKDGLIVAVFRHYESRATESRPLLHSHAVVSVRARRPHDGKWGNLSDDSLMTHIVAADTLYTLLFMEEVSARLGWAWELREVTPGRRPVMEIAGIDWRLIGWQSTRRQQIEDALSVITARYEERQGHAPGERASYALACQAADQTRPPKRTELLSLTELRSRWRDSAIRAFGACTVYRLAERARAAAAAVWTRVRPVVDVVLTAVDDYTRPVGRGRRMTADLRALYPRDTEDQAVLRPLTRNRTAPPYERARLAAGALAARVHAARRAERLGSRPRPYAVAVPATSRSLPRPRPFRDGGKDGRALEQEAGVDTVERTRQTLEAAAAQVAATLQDSRRAREAAHNLRPQPAPAAVPPPHTQQPGTQHMAGRTTGGVT
;
A
#
# COMPACT_ATOMS: atom_id res chain seq x y z
N MET A 1 29.56 12.73 3.47
CA MET A 1 28.83 11.66 2.75
C MET A 1 29.67 10.39 2.86
N GLY A 2 29.06 9.23 3.06
CA GLY A 2 29.83 7.97 3.10
C GLY A 2 30.46 7.69 1.73
N GLU A 3 31.73 7.28 1.69
CA GLU A 3 32.48 7.04 0.44
C GLU A 3 32.01 5.79 -0.34
N GLY A 4 30.91 5.14 0.11
CA GLY A 4 30.48 3.85 -0.43
C GLY A 4 31.53 2.76 -0.22
N ARG A 5 32.33 2.87 0.84
CA ARG A 5 33.39 1.92 1.22
C ARG A 5 33.10 1.30 2.58
N HIS A 6 33.70 0.14 2.81
CA HIS A 6 33.66 -0.56 4.08
C HIS A 6 34.20 0.34 5.20
N PRO A 7 33.61 0.33 6.42
CA PRO A 7 34.13 1.13 7.54
C PRO A 7 35.63 0.92 7.82
N ASP A 8 36.10 -0.34 7.70
CA ASP A 8 37.52 -0.70 7.84
C ASP A 8 38.32 -0.67 6.52
N ALA A 9 37.90 0.09 5.51
CA ALA A 9 38.49 0.01 4.17
C ALA A 9 40.02 0.17 4.17
N ASP A 10 40.55 1.11 4.96
CA ASP A 10 42.00 1.37 4.98
C ASP A 10 42.78 0.21 5.62
N ARG A 11 42.21 -0.46 6.62
CA ARG A 11 42.81 -1.67 7.21
C ARG A 11 42.84 -2.81 6.19
N ILE A 12 41.70 -3.10 5.56
CA ILE A 12 41.55 -4.18 4.57
C ILE A 12 42.48 -3.94 3.37
N GLU A 13 42.58 -2.70 2.88
CA GLU A 13 43.46 -2.36 1.77
C GLU A 13 44.93 -2.55 2.12
N ARG A 14 45.37 -2.10 3.30
CA ARG A 14 46.74 -2.33 3.77
C ARG A 14 47.08 -3.82 3.86
N GLU A 15 46.17 -4.62 4.43
CA GLU A 15 46.35 -6.08 4.54
C GLU A 15 46.46 -6.75 3.16
N LEU A 16 45.60 -6.38 2.20
CA LEU A 16 45.61 -6.95 0.85
C LEU A 16 46.84 -6.51 0.04
N LEU A 17 47.28 -5.26 0.19
CA LEU A 17 48.51 -4.76 -0.42
C LEU A 17 49.74 -5.50 0.14
N ALA A 18 49.79 -5.73 1.46
CA ALA A 18 50.85 -6.52 2.09
C ALA A 18 50.88 -7.98 1.61
N GLN A 19 49.73 -8.53 1.22
CA GLN A 19 49.60 -9.85 0.58
C GLN A 19 49.92 -9.85 -0.93
N GLY A 20 50.45 -8.74 -1.47
CA GLY A 20 50.83 -8.62 -2.88
C GLY A 20 49.65 -8.44 -3.85
N LYS A 21 48.44 -8.12 -3.37
CA LYS A 21 47.34 -7.72 -4.27
C LYS A 21 47.62 -6.35 -4.86
N SER A 22 47.17 -6.12 -6.09
CA SER A 22 47.30 -4.79 -6.70
C SER A 22 46.41 -3.76 -6.01
N PRO A 23 46.74 -2.46 -6.08
CA PRO A 23 45.88 -1.39 -5.53
C PRO A 23 44.45 -1.46 -6.05
N ALA A 24 44.26 -1.84 -7.31
CA ALA A 24 42.94 -2.01 -7.90
C ALA A 24 42.17 -3.23 -7.35
N GLN A 25 42.85 -4.28 -6.90
CA GLN A 25 42.22 -5.42 -6.23
C GLN A 25 41.88 -5.07 -4.78
N ALA A 26 42.80 -4.43 -4.06
CA ALA A 26 42.60 -3.98 -2.69
C ALA A 26 41.40 -3.00 -2.60
N ARG A 27 41.36 -1.98 -3.48
CA ARG A 27 40.24 -1.03 -3.56
C ARG A 27 38.91 -1.69 -3.92
N ARG A 28 38.93 -2.71 -4.77
CA ARG A 28 37.70 -3.46 -5.12
C ARG A 28 37.14 -4.28 -3.96
N ALA A 29 37.98 -4.72 -3.04
CA ALA A 29 37.55 -5.47 -1.86
C ALA A 29 36.81 -4.60 -0.83
N THR A 30 37.03 -3.28 -0.87
CA THR A 30 36.45 -2.35 0.12
C THR A 30 35.26 -1.56 -0.39
N VAL A 31 35.05 -1.47 -1.71
CA VAL A 31 33.88 -0.80 -2.28
C VAL A 31 32.60 -1.60 -1.98
N LEU A 32 31.62 -0.94 -1.37
CA LEU A 32 30.31 -1.48 -1.06
C LEU A 32 29.36 -1.35 -2.26
N GLY A 33 28.31 -2.18 -2.27
CA GLY A 33 27.26 -2.13 -3.28
C GLY A 33 27.69 -2.60 -4.68
N ARG A 34 26.89 -2.23 -5.68
CA ARG A 34 27.11 -2.52 -7.10
C ARG A 34 27.66 -1.27 -7.80
N PRO A 35 28.79 -1.33 -8.53
CA PRO A 35 29.24 -0.20 -9.32
C PRO A 35 28.29 0.03 -10.50
N ILE A 36 27.76 1.25 -10.61
CA ILE A 36 26.97 1.71 -11.76
C ILE A 36 27.86 2.65 -12.57
N GLU A 37 28.13 2.26 -13.81
CA GLU A 37 28.83 3.12 -14.78
C GLU A 37 27.86 4.15 -15.34
N HIS A 38 28.23 5.41 -15.25
CA HIS A 38 27.57 6.48 -15.98
C HIS A 38 28.62 7.32 -16.70
N ASN A 39 28.23 7.88 -17.84
CA ASN A 39 29.10 8.76 -18.59
C ASN A 39 28.90 10.19 -18.09
N ARG A 40 29.96 10.78 -17.51
CA ARG A 40 29.92 12.13 -16.96
C ARG A 40 29.86 13.20 -18.06
N SER A 41 30.29 12.87 -19.28
CA SER A 41 30.31 13.80 -20.40
C SER A 41 29.32 13.40 -21.49
N PRO A 42 28.40 14.29 -21.91
CA PRO A 42 27.60 14.06 -23.10
C PRO A 42 28.43 14.15 -24.40
N LYS A 43 29.70 14.62 -24.33
CA LYS A 43 30.58 14.83 -25.50
C LYS A 43 31.54 13.68 -25.79
N THR A 44 31.74 12.74 -24.85
CA THR A 44 32.70 11.64 -25.03
C THR A 44 32.32 10.43 -24.20
N GLU A 45 32.41 9.23 -24.75
CA GLU A 45 32.21 7.96 -24.02
C GLU A 45 33.38 7.57 -23.10
N LYS A 46 34.48 8.34 -23.13
CA LYS A 46 35.67 8.07 -22.32
C LYS A 46 35.56 8.57 -20.87
N ALA A 47 34.58 9.42 -20.57
CA ALA A 47 34.37 9.97 -19.22
C ALA A 47 33.49 9.06 -18.35
N LYS A 48 33.78 7.75 -18.32
CA LYS A 48 33.04 6.78 -17.52
C LYS A 48 33.40 6.94 -16.04
N GLU A 49 32.40 7.25 -15.24
CA GLU A 49 32.49 7.29 -13.78
C GLU A 49 31.68 6.14 -13.19
N ARG A 50 32.17 5.56 -12.09
CA ARG A 50 31.51 4.45 -11.39
C ARG A 50 31.05 4.92 -10.02
N THR A 51 29.74 4.99 -9.83
CA THR A 51 29.15 5.29 -8.53
C THR A 51 28.68 3.99 -7.88
N PRO A 52 29.02 3.72 -6.61
CA PRO A 52 28.49 2.56 -5.91
C PRO A 52 27.01 2.76 -5.62
N TRP A 53 26.18 1.83 -6.06
CA TRP A 53 24.78 1.74 -5.69
C TRP A 53 24.61 0.73 -4.57
N LEU A 54 24.17 1.21 -3.40
CA LEU A 54 24.23 0.47 -2.14
C LEU A 54 22.92 -0.22 -1.78
N ALA A 55 21.79 0.41 -2.08
CA ALA A 55 20.48 -0.04 -1.63
C ALA A 55 19.35 0.50 -2.53
N PHE A 56 18.21 -0.17 -2.47
CA PHE A 56 16.93 0.44 -2.81
C PHE A 56 16.36 1.10 -1.56
N ASP A 57 15.78 2.28 -1.74
CA ASP A 57 14.98 2.93 -0.70
C ASP A 57 13.50 2.76 -1.05
N LEU A 58 12.83 1.84 -0.35
CA LEU A 58 11.40 1.61 -0.49
C LEU A 58 10.67 2.44 0.56
N VAL A 59 9.96 3.48 0.10
CA VAL A 59 9.25 4.41 0.99
C VAL A 59 7.80 3.97 1.14
N PHE A 60 7.49 3.38 2.28
CA PHE A 60 6.13 2.99 2.66
C PHE A 60 5.40 4.21 3.22
N ARG A 61 4.26 4.55 2.62
CA ARG A 61 3.46 5.72 3.00
C ARG A 61 1.98 5.37 2.95
N PRO A 62 1.25 5.37 4.08
CA PRO A 62 -0.19 5.16 4.06
C PRO A 62 -0.92 6.35 3.37
N PRO A 63 -2.21 6.19 3.01
CA PRO A 63 -2.97 7.26 2.36
C PRO A 63 -3.03 8.60 3.15
N PRO A 64 -3.23 9.74 2.47
CA PRO A 64 -3.20 11.07 3.08
C PRO A 64 -4.09 11.25 4.33
N THR A 65 -5.33 10.77 4.29
CA THR A 65 -6.26 10.81 5.43
C THR A 65 -5.75 10.05 6.65
N VAL A 66 -4.87 9.07 6.46
CA VAL A 66 -4.21 8.35 7.55
C VAL A 66 -3.20 9.24 8.26
N HIS A 67 -2.40 10.04 7.55
CA HIS A 67 -1.48 10.98 8.19
C HIS A 67 -2.24 12.00 9.07
N ILE A 68 -3.41 12.43 8.60
CA ILE A 68 -4.29 13.33 9.33
C ILE A 68 -4.84 12.65 10.59
N ALA A 69 -5.42 11.45 10.46
CA ALA A 69 -5.90 10.68 11.60
C ALA A 69 -4.78 10.42 12.62
N TRP A 70 -3.66 9.89 12.13
CA TRP A 70 -2.47 9.57 12.93
C TRP A 70 -1.97 10.79 13.70
N ALA A 71 -1.94 11.97 13.08
CA ALA A 71 -1.42 13.19 13.71
C ALA A 71 -2.41 13.89 14.65
N LEU A 72 -3.70 13.88 14.31
CA LEU A 72 -4.73 14.71 14.96
C LEU A 72 -5.65 13.94 15.91
N MET A 73 -5.63 12.60 15.94
CA MET A 73 -6.36 11.84 16.94
C MET A 73 -5.51 11.60 18.19
N ASP A 74 -6.09 10.93 19.20
CA ASP A 74 -5.38 10.55 20.42
C ASP A 74 -4.24 9.55 20.17
N ASP A 75 -3.50 9.24 21.23
CA ASP A 75 -2.36 8.33 21.16
C ASP A 75 -2.73 6.87 20.96
N GLU A 76 -3.96 6.46 21.30
CA GLU A 76 -4.45 5.12 21.05
C GLU A 76 -4.59 4.89 19.54
N HIS A 77 -5.31 5.78 18.86
CA HIS A 77 -5.45 5.73 17.39
C HIS A 77 -4.09 5.84 16.70
N ARG A 78 -3.20 6.71 17.19
CA ARG A 78 -1.83 6.85 16.67
C ARG A 78 -1.09 5.51 16.67
N ARG A 79 -1.04 4.84 17.83
CA ARG A 79 -0.31 3.57 18.01
C ARG A 79 -0.91 2.45 17.17
N VAL A 80 -2.24 2.41 17.03
CA VAL A 80 -2.89 1.41 16.15
C VAL A 80 -2.51 1.65 14.69
N LEU A 81 -2.49 2.91 14.22
CA LEU A 81 -2.10 3.22 12.84
C LEU A 81 -0.60 2.93 12.58
N GLU A 82 0.27 3.16 13.56
CA GLU A 82 1.70 2.76 13.48
C GLU A 82 1.84 1.24 13.39
N LEU A 83 1.08 0.49 14.20
CA LEU A 83 1.06 -0.97 14.14
C LEU A 83 0.55 -1.49 12.78
N CYS A 84 -0.49 -0.87 12.22
CA CYS A 84 -0.99 -1.24 10.89
C CYS A 84 0.08 -0.96 9.79
N ASP A 85 0.83 0.14 9.91
CA ASP A 85 1.95 0.46 9.00
C ASP A 85 3.06 -0.59 9.11
N ASP A 86 3.44 -0.95 10.34
CA ASP A 86 4.43 -2.00 10.60
C ASP A 86 4.02 -3.33 9.96
N ILE A 87 2.81 -3.81 10.25
CA ILE A 87 2.32 -5.10 9.74
C ILE A 87 2.23 -5.09 8.20
N ALA A 88 1.67 -4.04 7.60
CA ALA A 88 1.49 -3.95 6.15
C ALA A 88 2.84 -3.84 5.41
N ARG A 89 3.80 -3.09 5.97
CA ARG A 89 5.17 -2.99 5.47
C ARG A 89 5.84 -4.36 5.52
N ASP A 90 5.84 -5.01 6.67
CA ASP A 90 6.58 -6.25 6.89
C ASP A 90 6.03 -7.39 6.03
N LYS A 91 4.70 -7.50 5.90
CA LYS A 91 4.06 -8.46 4.98
C LYS A 91 4.41 -8.19 3.52
N THR A 92 4.46 -6.92 3.10
CA THR A 92 4.88 -6.55 1.73
C THR A 92 6.36 -6.86 1.50
N LEU A 93 7.23 -6.59 2.47
CA LEU A 93 8.66 -6.93 2.38
C LEU A 93 8.88 -8.45 2.32
N ALA A 94 8.13 -9.23 3.11
CA ALA A 94 8.16 -10.69 3.06
C ALA A 94 7.73 -11.22 1.68
N TRP A 95 6.66 -10.64 1.11
CA TRP A 95 6.24 -10.98 -0.25
C TRP A 95 7.31 -10.62 -1.30
N LEU A 96 7.93 -9.45 -1.18
CA LEU A 96 9.02 -9.04 -2.06
C LEU A 96 10.19 -10.03 -1.96
N GLU A 97 10.56 -10.43 -0.76
CA GLU A 97 11.61 -11.42 -0.52
C GLU A 97 11.29 -12.78 -1.17
N GLU A 98 10.09 -13.32 -0.95
CA GLU A 98 9.71 -14.66 -1.38
C GLU A 98 9.41 -14.76 -2.88
N SER A 99 8.74 -13.75 -3.42
CA SER A 99 8.11 -13.80 -4.74
C SER A 99 8.82 -12.96 -5.80
N VAL A 100 9.55 -11.91 -5.42
CA VAL A 100 10.09 -10.91 -6.35
C VAL A 100 11.61 -10.87 -6.35
N ALA A 101 12.25 -11.02 -5.19
CA ALA A 101 13.67 -10.82 -5.04
C ALA A 101 14.47 -11.89 -5.80
N GLU A 102 15.23 -11.43 -6.79
CA GLU A 102 16.15 -12.27 -7.54
C GLU A 102 17.58 -11.79 -7.34
N ILE A 103 18.50 -12.73 -7.20
CA ILE A 103 19.93 -12.48 -7.29
C ILE A 103 20.42 -12.74 -8.72
N ARG A 104 21.21 -11.81 -9.27
CA ARG A 104 21.82 -11.91 -10.60
C ARG A 104 23.33 -12.11 -10.53
N TRP A 105 23.87 -12.99 -11.39
CA TRP A 105 25.32 -13.22 -11.49
C TRP A 105 25.77 -13.56 -12.92
N LYS A 106 27.11 -13.70 -13.08
CA LYS A 106 27.85 -13.71 -14.37
C LYS A 106 27.74 -12.38 -15.14
N ALA A 107 28.56 -12.24 -16.19
CA ALA A 107 28.58 -11.05 -17.04
C ALA A 107 27.17 -10.73 -17.55
N GLY A 108 26.76 -9.47 -17.41
CA GLY A 108 25.43 -9.00 -17.79
C GLY A 108 24.27 -9.50 -16.92
N GLY A 109 24.49 -10.29 -15.87
CA GLY A 109 23.39 -10.89 -15.09
C GLY A 109 22.63 -11.98 -15.85
N LYS A 110 23.32 -12.70 -16.74
CA LYS A 110 22.79 -13.81 -17.55
C LYS A 110 22.19 -14.94 -16.72
N GLN A 111 22.55 -15.02 -15.44
CA GLN A 111 22.02 -16.02 -14.52
C GLN A 111 21.24 -15.30 -13.41
N ARG A 112 20.05 -15.83 -13.11
CA ARG A 112 19.14 -15.31 -12.10
C ARG A 112 18.56 -16.46 -11.29
N ALA A 113 18.31 -16.24 -10.02
CA ALA A 113 17.63 -17.17 -9.14
C ALA A 113 16.94 -16.39 -8.03
N ARG A 114 15.93 -16.98 -7.40
CA ARG A 114 15.31 -16.41 -6.21
C ARG A 114 16.32 -16.31 -5.06
N VAL A 115 16.18 -15.26 -4.26
CA VAL A 115 16.92 -15.12 -3.01
C VAL A 115 16.38 -16.17 -2.02
N LYS A 116 17.28 -16.93 -1.38
CA LYS A 116 16.90 -17.98 -0.42
C LYS A 116 17.14 -17.57 1.03
N ASP A 117 18.19 -16.80 1.28
CA ASP A 117 18.64 -16.45 2.63
C ASP A 117 18.07 -15.11 3.12
N GLY A 118 17.06 -14.61 2.41
CA GLY A 118 16.36 -13.37 2.71
C GLY A 118 17.02 -12.08 2.24
N LEU A 119 16.30 -10.98 2.42
CA LEU A 119 16.71 -9.61 2.17
C LEU A 119 17.29 -9.00 3.45
N ILE A 120 18.26 -8.08 3.28
CA ILE A 120 18.75 -7.25 4.38
C ILE A 120 18.07 -5.89 4.26
N VAL A 121 17.26 -5.54 5.24
CA VAL A 121 16.46 -4.32 5.24
C VAL A 121 16.66 -3.56 6.55
N ALA A 122 16.97 -2.26 6.45
CA ALA A 122 16.96 -1.34 7.59
C ALA A 122 15.76 -0.41 7.44
N VAL A 123 14.91 -0.33 8.46
CA VAL A 123 13.68 0.48 8.41
C VAL A 123 13.81 1.68 9.32
N PHE A 124 13.57 2.87 8.77
CA PHE A 124 13.58 4.15 9.48
C PHE A 124 12.21 4.80 9.36
N ARG A 125 11.50 4.97 10.49
CA ARG A 125 10.22 5.68 10.53
C ARG A 125 10.44 7.18 10.67
N HIS A 126 9.69 7.94 9.88
CA HIS A 126 9.67 9.39 9.84
C HIS A 126 8.23 9.90 9.98
N TYR A 127 8.11 11.15 10.42
CA TYR A 127 6.84 11.71 10.91
C TYR A 127 6.45 13.04 10.28
N GLU A 128 7.40 13.73 9.64
CA GLU A 128 7.22 15.09 9.15
C GLU A 128 7.54 15.22 7.67
N SER A 129 6.81 16.12 7.02
CA SER A 129 7.12 16.56 5.66
C SER A 129 8.22 17.62 5.67
N ARG A 130 8.89 17.79 4.52
CA ARG A 130 9.87 18.87 4.30
C ARG A 130 9.22 20.21 3.92
N ALA A 131 8.07 20.54 4.49
CA ALA A 131 7.42 21.84 4.28
C ALA A 131 8.06 22.92 5.18
N THR A 132 7.96 24.19 4.77
CA THR A 132 8.44 25.35 5.56
C THR A 132 7.83 25.35 6.95
N GLU A 133 6.52 25.10 7.02
CA GLU A 133 5.83 24.68 8.24
C GLU A 133 5.67 23.17 8.22
N SER A 134 6.36 22.47 9.13
CA SER A 134 6.31 21.01 9.25
C SER A 134 4.86 20.52 9.28
N ARG A 135 4.50 19.62 8.35
CA ARG A 135 3.17 18.97 8.28
C ARG A 135 3.30 17.48 8.58
N PRO A 136 2.26 16.82 9.13
CA PRO A 136 2.33 15.41 9.43
C PRO A 136 2.50 14.58 8.16
N LEU A 137 3.47 13.66 8.19
CA LEU A 137 3.75 12.72 7.12
C LEU A 137 4.36 11.45 7.73
N LEU A 138 3.50 10.52 8.15
CA LEU A 138 3.95 9.20 8.58
C LEU A 138 4.49 8.43 7.36
N HIS A 139 5.75 8.03 7.40
CA HIS A 139 6.33 7.19 6.35
C HIS A 139 7.53 6.41 6.89
N SER A 140 7.81 5.27 6.27
CA SER A 140 8.93 4.41 6.63
C SER A 140 9.85 4.23 5.42
N HIS A 141 11.12 4.57 5.58
CA HIS A 141 12.18 4.26 4.63
C HIS A 141 12.71 2.85 4.92
N ALA A 142 12.36 1.88 4.09
CA ALA A 142 12.92 0.54 4.13
C ALA A 142 14.09 0.45 3.14
N VAL A 143 15.30 0.61 3.67
CA VAL A 143 16.55 0.59 2.91
C VAL A 143 16.96 -0.86 2.70
N VAL A 144 16.68 -1.40 1.51
CA VAL A 144 16.97 -2.77 1.10
C VAL A 144 18.36 -2.84 0.47
N SER A 145 19.28 -3.55 1.11
CA SER A 145 20.63 -3.77 0.57
C SER A 145 20.56 -4.39 -0.83
N VAL A 146 21.37 -3.90 -1.77
CA VAL A 146 21.50 -4.57 -3.08
C VAL A 146 22.24 -5.90 -2.97
N ARG A 147 22.87 -6.20 -1.83
CA ARG A 147 23.63 -7.44 -1.62
C ARG A 147 22.74 -8.53 -1.06
N ALA A 148 22.77 -9.69 -1.71
CA ALA A 148 22.10 -10.89 -1.27
C ALA A 148 23.03 -12.11 -1.44
N ARG A 149 22.73 -13.21 -0.75
CA ARG A 149 23.48 -14.45 -0.83
C ARG A 149 22.91 -15.38 -1.90
N ARG A 150 23.76 -15.99 -2.71
CA ARG A 150 23.34 -16.93 -3.76
C ARG A 150 22.95 -18.28 -3.16
N PRO A 151 21.85 -18.90 -3.65
CA PRO A 151 21.30 -20.10 -3.04
C PRO A 151 22.16 -21.37 -3.23
N HIS A 152 23.00 -21.43 -4.26
CA HIS A 152 23.75 -22.65 -4.62
C HIS A 152 25.19 -22.70 -4.10
N ASP A 153 25.85 -21.56 -3.92
CA ASP A 153 27.26 -21.50 -3.51
C ASP A 153 27.49 -20.60 -2.27
N GLY A 154 26.44 -20.01 -1.71
CA GLY A 154 26.54 -19.14 -0.53
C GLY A 154 27.33 -17.85 -0.77
N LYS A 155 27.73 -17.56 -2.01
CA LYS A 155 28.51 -16.35 -2.32
C LYS A 155 27.59 -15.15 -2.48
N TRP A 156 28.10 -13.99 -2.09
CA TRP A 156 27.38 -12.73 -2.27
C TRP A 156 27.30 -12.33 -3.75
N GLY A 157 26.15 -11.80 -4.14
CA GLY A 157 25.88 -11.18 -5.44
C GLY A 157 25.03 -9.94 -5.28
N ASN A 158 24.49 -9.46 -6.39
CA ASN A 158 23.62 -8.29 -6.41
C ASN A 158 22.18 -8.70 -6.73
N LEU A 159 21.22 -8.01 -6.12
CA LEU A 159 19.81 -8.10 -6.47
C LEU A 159 19.58 -7.62 -7.91
N SER A 160 18.55 -8.19 -8.53
CA SER A 160 18.02 -7.79 -9.82
C SER A 160 17.16 -6.55 -9.66
N ASP A 161 17.65 -5.43 -10.19
CA ASP A 161 16.92 -4.18 -10.37
C ASP A 161 15.66 -4.37 -11.21
N ASP A 162 15.79 -5.06 -12.33
CA ASP A 162 14.66 -5.30 -13.24
C ASP A 162 13.49 -5.97 -12.50
N SER A 163 13.77 -7.05 -11.74
CA SER A 163 12.72 -7.80 -11.04
C SER A 163 11.98 -6.91 -10.04
N LEU A 164 12.71 -6.13 -9.24
CA LEU A 164 12.09 -5.27 -8.24
C LEU A 164 11.29 -4.14 -8.89
N MET A 165 11.84 -3.48 -9.90
CA MET A 165 11.18 -2.36 -10.58
C MET A 165 9.95 -2.80 -11.36
N THR A 166 9.96 -3.98 -11.99
CA THR A 166 8.78 -4.55 -12.65
C THR A 166 7.60 -4.75 -11.68
N HIS A 167 7.88 -5.01 -10.39
CA HIS A 167 6.85 -5.34 -9.41
C HIS A 167 6.56 -4.22 -8.40
N ILE A 168 7.18 -3.03 -8.54
CA ILE A 168 7.07 -1.97 -7.52
C ILE A 168 5.63 -1.47 -7.32
N VAL A 169 4.85 -1.40 -8.40
CA VAL A 169 3.42 -1.00 -8.34
C VAL A 169 2.56 -2.08 -7.68
N ALA A 170 2.92 -3.35 -7.87
CA ALA A 170 2.25 -4.46 -7.19
C ALA A 170 2.56 -4.45 -5.68
N ALA A 171 3.80 -4.16 -5.30
CA ALA A 171 4.20 -3.97 -3.91
C ALA A 171 3.43 -2.82 -3.24
N ASP A 172 3.34 -1.66 -3.91
CA ASP A 172 2.57 -0.49 -3.44
C ASP A 172 1.08 -0.82 -3.25
N THR A 173 0.51 -1.54 -4.21
CA THR A 173 -0.89 -1.99 -4.14
C THR A 173 -1.11 -2.97 -2.98
N LEU A 174 -0.21 -3.95 -2.81
CA LEU A 174 -0.28 -4.94 -1.73
C LEU A 174 -0.18 -4.26 -0.36
N TYR A 175 0.81 -3.38 -0.18
CA TYR A 175 0.96 -2.59 1.04
C TYR A 175 -0.32 -1.81 1.37
N THR A 176 -0.86 -1.09 0.39
CA THR A 176 -2.08 -0.30 0.59
C THR A 176 -3.27 -1.17 1.01
N LEU A 177 -3.46 -2.32 0.35
CA LEU A 177 -4.55 -3.25 0.68
C LEU A 177 -4.40 -3.84 2.09
N LEU A 178 -3.20 -4.30 2.45
CA LEU A 178 -2.92 -4.84 3.77
C LEU A 178 -3.11 -3.78 4.86
N PHE A 179 -2.62 -2.56 4.62
CA PHE A 179 -2.80 -1.45 5.55
C PHE A 179 -4.28 -1.15 5.78
N MET A 180 -5.05 -1.08 4.69
CA MET A 180 -6.48 -0.84 4.75
C MET A 180 -7.22 -1.90 5.55
N GLU A 181 -6.84 -3.16 5.33
CA GLU A 181 -7.41 -4.29 6.02
C GLU A 181 -7.13 -4.24 7.53
N GLU A 182 -5.86 -4.04 7.93
CA GLU A 182 -5.46 -3.97 9.34
C GLU A 182 -6.18 -2.84 10.07
N VAL A 183 -6.29 -1.66 9.44
CA VAL A 183 -7.04 -0.52 10.00
C VAL A 183 -8.54 -0.83 10.11
N SER A 184 -9.15 -1.41 9.08
CA SER A 184 -10.56 -1.80 9.12
C SER A 184 -10.83 -2.86 10.19
N ALA A 185 -9.93 -3.82 10.37
CA ALA A 185 -10.07 -4.87 11.37
C ALA A 185 -9.93 -4.34 12.81
N ARG A 186 -9.03 -3.38 13.05
CA ARG A 186 -8.70 -2.88 14.39
C ARG A 186 -9.54 -1.69 14.84
N LEU A 187 -9.85 -0.77 13.92
CA LEU A 187 -10.58 0.46 14.23
C LEU A 187 -12.03 0.42 13.76
N GLY A 188 -12.43 -0.61 13.01
CA GLY A 188 -13.77 -0.71 12.42
C GLY A 188 -14.03 0.34 11.34
N TRP A 189 -12.98 1.03 10.86
CA TRP A 189 -13.10 2.08 9.86
C TRP A 189 -13.30 1.51 8.45
N ALA A 190 -13.86 2.33 7.57
CA ALA A 190 -14.07 1.99 6.17
C ALA A 190 -13.31 2.96 5.27
N TRP A 191 -13.29 2.63 3.99
CA TRP A 191 -12.53 3.33 2.98
C TRP A 191 -13.43 3.80 1.85
N GLU A 192 -13.08 4.94 1.28
CA GLU A 192 -13.75 5.53 0.13
C GLU A 192 -12.76 5.89 -0.97
N LEU A 193 -13.27 5.98 -2.19
CA LEU A 193 -12.49 6.34 -3.36
C LEU A 193 -12.45 7.86 -3.50
N ARG A 194 -11.26 8.41 -3.64
CA ARG A 194 -11.03 9.80 -4.01
C ARG A 194 -10.42 9.88 -5.39
N GLU A 195 -11.11 10.54 -6.31
CA GLU A 195 -10.52 10.89 -7.60
C GLU A 195 -9.62 12.11 -7.41
N VAL A 196 -8.32 11.92 -7.65
CA VAL A 196 -7.31 12.99 -7.53
C VAL A 196 -7.05 13.63 -8.89
N THR A 197 -6.96 12.80 -9.93
CA THR A 197 -6.73 13.22 -11.29
C THR A 197 -7.79 12.57 -12.18
N PRO A 198 -8.62 13.36 -12.88
CA PRO A 198 -9.65 12.83 -13.76
C PRO A 198 -9.11 11.77 -14.72
N GLY A 199 -9.81 10.64 -14.81
CA GLY A 199 -9.43 9.54 -15.72
C GLY A 199 -8.22 8.71 -15.27
N ARG A 200 -7.61 9.01 -14.12
CA ARG A 200 -6.61 8.15 -13.48
C ARG A 200 -7.26 7.25 -12.43
N ARG A 201 -6.54 6.22 -11.99
CA ARG A 201 -7.01 5.32 -10.93
C ARG A 201 -7.27 6.14 -9.66
N PRO A 202 -8.47 6.07 -9.06
CA PRO A 202 -8.76 6.73 -7.79
C PRO A 202 -7.88 6.14 -6.67
N VAL A 203 -7.62 6.97 -5.66
CA VAL A 203 -6.90 6.56 -4.44
C VAL A 203 -7.88 6.23 -3.33
N MET A 204 -7.44 5.45 -2.34
CA MET A 204 -8.24 5.10 -1.17
C MET A 204 -8.00 6.10 -0.05
N GLU A 205 -9.05 6.52 0.64
CA GLU A 205 -8.99 7.41 1.81
C GLU A 205 -9.91 6.87 2.91
N ILE A 206 -9.63 7.20 4.18
CA ILE A 206 -10.51 6.85 5.30
C ILE A 206 -11.84 7.60 5.12
N ALA A 207 -12.94 6.84 5.04
CA ALA A 207 -14.27 7.42 4.92
C ALA A 207 -14.61 8.29 6.14
N GLY A 208 -15.16 9.48 5.91
CA GLY A 208 -15.57 10.40 6.97
C GLY A 208 -14.47 11.35 7.48
N ILE A 209 -13.22 11.19 7.05
CA ILE A 209 -12.18 12.20 7.25
C ILE A 209 -12.25 13.20 6.09
N ASP A 210 -12.51 14.46 6.41
CA ASP A 210 -12.72 15.52 5.43
C ASP A 210 -11.48 15.74 4.55
N TRP A 211 -11.64 15.57 3.23
CA TRP A 211 -10.54 15.72 2.27
C TRP A 211 -9.96 17.13 2.22
N ARG A 212 -10.66 18.16 2.72
CA ARG A 212 -10.10 19.52 2.84
C ARG A 212 -8.86 19.56 3.74
N LEU A 213 -8.76 18.65 4.70
CA LEU A 213 -7.57 18.50 5.54
C LEU A 213 -6.34 18.01 4.75
N ILE A 214 -6.54 17.37 3.59
CA ILE A 214 -5.43 16.93 2.73
C ILE A 214 -4.66 18.13 2.19
N GLY A 215 -5.33 19.21 1.78
CA GLY A 215 -4.67 20.44 1.35
C GLY A 215 -3.81 21.04 2.47
N TRP A 216 -4.31 21.02 3.72
CA TRP A 216 -3.55 21.42 4.90
C TRP A 216 -2.35 20.50 5.19
N GLN A 217 -2.46 19.19 4.95
CA GLN A 217 -1.35 18.26 5.17
C GLN A 217 -0.31 18.30 4.05
N SER A 218 -0.74 18.53 2.80
CA SER A 218 0.06 18.39 1.58
C SER A 218 0.63 19.72 1.05
N THR A 219 0.91 20.70 1.92
CA THR A 219 1.43 22.03 1.52
C THR A 219 2.71 21.94 0.67
N ARG A 220 3.62 21.01 1.00
CA ARG A 220 4.84 20.78 0.23
C ARG A 220 4.55 20.38 -1.20
N ARG A 221 3.56 19.50 -1.41
CA ARG A 221 3.18 19.00 -2.73
C ARG A 221 2.58 20.12 -3.56
N GLN A 222 1.71 20.94 -2.96
CA GLN A 222 1.13 22.11 -3.61
C GLN A 222 2.23 23.06 -4.10
N GLN A 223 3.24 23.34 -3.27
CA GLN A 223 4.38 24.17 -3.69
C GLN A 223 5.14 23.59 -4.90
N ILE A 224 5.32 22.26 -4.97
CA ILE A 224 5.95 21.62 -6.14
C ILE A 224 5.07 21.80 -7.38
N GLU A 225 3.78 21.54 -7.26
CA GLU A 225 2.84 21.61 -8.37
C GLU A 225 2.74 23.05 -8.92
N ASP A 226 2.68 24.04 -8.02
CA ASP A 226 2.69 25.46 -8.39
C ASP A 226 3.99 25.84 -9.11
N ALA A 227 5.15 25.44 -8.58
CA ALA A 227 6.44 25.70 -9.23
C ALA A 227 6.61 24.94 -10.56
N LEU A 228 6.13 23.71 -10.64
CA LEU A 228 6.16 22.89 -11.85
C LEU A 228 5.36 23.53 -12.97
N SER A 229 4.21 24.16 -12.66
CA SER A 229 3.40 24.87 -13.65
C SER A 229 4.19 26.02 -14.30
N VAL A 230 4.90 26.82 -13.48
CA VAL A 230 5.74 27.94 -13.95
C VAL A 230 6.95 27.43 -14.74
N ILE A 231 7.61 26.38 -14.26
CA ILE A 231 8.78 25.78 -14.91
C ILE A 231 8.40 25.17 -16.26
N THR A 232 7.22 24.54 -16.35
CA THR A 232 6.70 23.95 -17.59
C THR A 232 6.34 25.02 -18.60
N ALA A 233 5.64 26.08 -18.20
CA ALA A 233 5.33 27.20 -19.09
C ALA A 233 6.61 27.84 -19.69
N ARG A 234 7.65 28.02 -18.87
CA ARG A 234 8.97 28.51 -19.34
C ARG A 234 9.69 27.52 -20.25
N TYR A 235 9.48 26.22 -20.09
CA TYR A 235 10.00 25.23 -21.02
C TYR A 235 9.32 25.36 -22.38
N GLU A 236 7.98 25.43 -22.39
CA GLU A 236 7.18 25.55 -23.60
C GLU A 236 7.50 26.82 -24.38
N GLU A 237 7.61 27.96 -23.71
CA GLU A 237 8.00 29.23 -24.32
C GLU A 237 9.37 29.15 -25.01
N ARG A 238 10.35 28.46 -24.39
CA ARG A 238 11.71 28.33 -24.94
C ARG A 238 11.87 27.26 -26.01
N GLN A 239 11.06 26.20 -25.97
CA GLN A 239 11.20 25.06 -26.88
C GLN A 239 10.15 25.06 -28.01
N GLY A 240 9.09 25.86 -27.88
CA GLY A 240 7.98 25.94 -28.84
C GLY A 240 7.02 24.74 -28.80
N HIS A 241 7.16 23.83 -27.83
CA HIS A 241 6.30 22.66 -27.67
C HIS A 241 6.24 22.18 -26.21
N ALA A 242 5.20 21.41 -25.88
CA ALA A 242 5.02 20.75 -24.59
C ALA A 242 6.14 19.74 -24.29
N PRO A 243 6.55 19.55 -23.01
CA PRO A 243 7.59 18.59 -22.66
C PRO A 243 7.14 17.15 -22.92
N GLY A 244 8.03 16.35 -23.51
CA GLY A 244 7.89 14.89 -23.52
C GLY A 244 8.05 14.28 -22.12
N GLU A 245 7.88 12.97 -21.98
CA GLU A 245 7.88 12.28 -20.68
C GLU A 245 9.17 12.49 -19.87
N ARG A 246 10.33 12.31 -20.51
CA ARG A 246 11.65 12.53 -19.87
C ARG A 246 11.85 13.98 -19.43
N ALA A 247 11.45 14.93 -20.27
CA ALA A 247 11.55 16.35 -19.95
C ALA A 247 10.62 16.68 -18.77
N SER A 248 9.37 16.19 -18.80
CA SER A 248 8.41 16.37 -17.72
C SER A 248 8.93 15.86 -16.38
N TYR A 249 9.55 14.67 -16.37
CA TYR A 249 10.20 14.14 -15.18
C TYR A 249 11.34 15.04 -14.68
N ALA A 250 12.21 15.50 -15.57
CA ALA A 250 13.32 16.39 -15.20
C ALA A 250 12.82 17.74 -14.64
N LEU A 251 11.79 18.32 -15.23
CA LEU A 251 11.15 19.56 -14.75
C LEU A 251 10.49 19.35 -13.38
N ALA A 252 9.86 18.20 -13.15
CA ALA A 252 9.29 17.85 -11.85
C ALA A 252 10.38 17.71 -10.77
N CYS A 253 11.51 17.08 -11.07
CA CYS A 253 12.67 17.03 -10.18
C CYS A 253 13.21 18.44 -9.88
N GLN A 254 13.35 19.28 -10.91
CA GLN A 254 13.77 20.67 -10.75
C GLN A 254 12.81 21.46 -9.84
N ALA A 255 11.49 21.35 -10.06
CA ALA A 255 10.48 21.98 -9.23
C ALA A 255 10.60 21.53 -7.77
N ALA A 256 10.78 20.23 -7.53
CA ALA A 256 10.98 19.67 -6.21
C ALA A 256 12.26 20.17 -5.53
N ASP A 257 13.35 20.34 -6.26
CA ASP A 257 14.60 20.85 -5.66
C ASP A 257 14.52 22.35 -5.36
N GLN A 258 13.99 23.16 -6.28
CA GLN A 258 13.90 24.61 -6.11
C GLN A 258 12.97 25.04 -4.97
N THR A 259 11.91 24.27 -4.72
CA THR A 259 10.93 24.55 -3.66
C THR A 259 11.29 23.91 -2.32
N ARG A 260 12.47 23.27 -2.21
CA ARG A 260 12.88 22.57 -1.00
C ARG A 260 13.41 23.59 0.03
N PRO A 261 12.74 23.80 1.17
CA PRO A 261 13.27 24.66 2.22
C PRO A 261 14.52 24.03 2.87
N PRO A 262 15.38 24.84 3.51
CA PRO A 262 16.47 24.30 4.32
C PRO A 262 15.93 23.39 5.42
N LYS A 263 16.72 22.39 5.82
CA LYS A 263 16.32 21.49 6.91
C LYS A 263 16.21 22.31 8.19
N ARG A 264 15.09 22.20 8.90
CA ARG A 264 14.95 22.80 10.23
C ARG A 264 16.06 22.30 11.14
N THR A 265 16.65 23.23 11.87
CA THR A 265 17.71 22.97 12.86
C THR A 265 17.13 22.65 14.23
N GLU A 266 15.96 23.18 14.57
CA GLU A 266 15.21 22.84 15.79
C GLU A 266 14.67 21.40 15.67
N LEU A 267 15.15 20.52 16.56
CA LEU A 267 14.64 19.15 16.72
C LEU A 267 13.46 19.18 17.69
N LEU A 268 12.28 18.75 17.23
CA LEU A 268 11.09 18.64 18.06
C LEU A 268 10.74 17.17 18.34
N SER A 269 10.27 16.91 19.56
CA SER A 269 9.66 15.63 19.88
C SER A 269 8.36 15.42 19.11
N LEU A 270 7.95 14.16 18.94
CA LEU A 270 6.67 13.84 18.31
C LEU A 270 5.47 14.44 19.06
N THR A 271 5.54 14.52 20.39
CA THR A 271 4.49 15.13 21.22
C THR A 271 4.33 16.62 20.94
N GLU A 272 5.44 17.35 20.82
CA GLU A 272 5.42 18.77 20.47
C GLU A 272 4.90 18.98 19.05
N LEU A 273 5.35 18.16 18.09
CA LEU A 273 4.87 18.21 16.71
C LEU A 273 3.35 18.00 16.64
N ARG A 274 2.83 16.97 17.32
CA ARG A 274 1.39 16.67 17.37
C ARG A 274 0.59 17.82 17.97
N SER A 275 1.09 18.43 19.05
CA SER A 275 0.43 19.59 19.67
C SER A 275 0.35 20.76 18.70
N ARG A 276 1.48 21.12 18.06
CA ARG A 276 1.55 22.20 17.06
C ARG A 276 0.66 21.92 15.84
N TRP A 277 0.63 20.69 15.35
CA TRP A 277 -0.24 20.28 14.24
C TRP A 277 -1.72 20.36 14.62
N ARG A 278 -2.07 19.93 15.83
CA ARG A 278 -3.44 20.01 16.36
C ARG A 278 -3.91 21.46 16.42
N ASP A 279 -3.11 22.35 17.00
CA ASP A 279 -3.46 23.77 17.10
C ASP A 279 -3.59 24.42 15.71
N SER A 280 -2.68 24.09 14.80
CA SER A 280 -2.74 24.55 13.40
C SER A 280 -4.01 24.09 12.69
N ALA A 281 -4.38 22.81 12.85
CA ALA A 281 -5.62 22.28 12.26
C ALA A 281 -6.87 22.90 12.89
N ILE A 282 -6.88 23.13 14.21
CA ILE A 282 -7.98 23.79 14.92
C ILE A 282 -8.16 25.22 14.42
N ARG A 283 -7.07 25.98 14.25
CA ARG A 283 -7.13 27.34 13.69
C ARG A 283 -7.68 27.35 12.26
N ALA A 284 -7.32 26.35 11.44
CA ALA A 284 -7.71 26.31 10.03
C ALA A 284 -9.14 25.79 9.79
N PHE A 285 -9.61 24.81 10.58
CA PHE A 285 -10.87 24.08 10.29
C PHE A 285 -11.85 24.03 11.46
N GLY A 286 -11.50 24.64 12.60
CA GLY A 286 -12.30 24.65 13.82
C GLY A 286 -12.14 23.39 14.67
N ALA A 287 -12.28 23.57 15.99
CA ALA A 287 -12.10 22.52 16.99
C ALA A 287 -13.04 21.31 16.78
N CYS A 288 -14.31 21.56 16.42
CA CYS A 288 -15.29 20.49 16.17
C CYS A 288 -14.87 19.54 15.05
N THR A 289 -14.25 20.07 13.97
CA THR A 289 -13.75 19.24 12.86
C THR A 289 -12.64 18.31 13.32
N VAL A 290 -11.70 18.80 14.12
CA VAL A 290 -10.54 18.04 14.62
C VAL A 290 -10.94 17.04 15.71
N TYR A 291 -11.80 17.43 16.65
CA TYR A 291 -12.19 16.56 17.77
C TYR A 291 -13.12 15.42 17.34
N ARG A 292 -13.94 15.60 16.30
CA ARG A 292 -14.89 14.57 15.84
C ARG A 292 -14.35 13.66 14.74
N LEU A 293 -13.04 13.70 14.43
CA LEU A 293 -12.47 12.86 13.35
C LEU A 293 -12.80 11.37 13.55
N ALA A 294 -12.61 10.82 14.76
CA ALA A 294 -12.85 9.40 15.03
C ALA A 294 -14.35 9.07 14.98
N GLU A 295 -15.21 9.96 15.48
CA GLU A 295 -16.67 9.81 15.42
C GLU A 295 -17.17 9.79 13.97
N ARG A 296 -16.69 10.71 13.14
CA ARG A 296 -17.04 10.79 11.72
C ARG A 296 -16.56 9.56 10.95
N ALA A 297 -15.34 9.09 11.23
CA ALA A 297 -14.82 7.88 10.61
C ALA A 297 -15.67 6.65 10.96
N ARG A 298 -16.08 6.50 12.23
CA ARG A 298 -16.99 5.42 12.67
C ARG A 298 -18.38 5.53 12.05
N ALA A 299 -18.96 6.73 12.01
CA ALA A 299 -20.29 6.94 11.42
C ALA A 299 -20.29 6.65 9.91
N ALA A 300 -19.29 7.14 9.18
CA ALA A 300 -19.10 6.84 7.77
C ALA A 300 -18.88 5.34 7.54
N ALA A 301 -18.09 4.68 8.39
CA ALA A 301 -17.89 3.25 8.32
C ALA A 301 -19.18 2.46 8.53
N ALA A 302 -20.01 2.82 9.51
CA ALA A 302 -21.31 2.19 9.73
C ALA A 302 -22.21 2.31 8.49
N ALA A 303 -22.24 3.48 7.85
CA ALA A 303 -22.99 3.70 6.61
C ALA A 303 -22.45 2.84 5.45
N VAL A 304 -21.12 2.76 5.29
CA VAL A 304 -20.48 1.91 4.28
C VAL A 304 -20.81 0.44 4.52
N TRP A 305 -20.62 -0.06 5.75
CA TRP A 305 -20.88 -1.44 6.13
C TRP A 305 -22.36 -1.80 5.94
N THR A 306 -23.29 -0.93 6.33
CA THR A 306 -24.73 -1.15 6.08
C THR A 306 -25.02 -1.40 4.61
N ARG A 307 -24.35 -0.68 3.70
CA ARG A 307 -24.52 -0.84 2.26
C ARG A 307 -23.87 -2.11 1.70
N VAL A 308 -22.69 -2.50 2.20
CA VAL A 308 -21.89 -3.59 1.60
C VAL A 308 -22.08 -4.95 2.28
N ARG A 309 -22.54 -4.97 3.53
CA ARG A 309 -22.64 -6.20 4.35
C ARG A 309 -23.46 -7.31 3.70
N PRO A 310 -24.65 -7.06 3.11
CA PRO A 310 -25.41 -8.13 2.44
C PRO A 310 -24.59 -8.84 1.34
N VAL A 311 -23.81 -8.07 0.58
CA VAL A 311 -22.96 -8.59 -0.49
C VAL A 311 -21.77 -9.36 0.07
N VAL A 312 -21.11 -8.79 1.09
CA VAL A 312 -19.94 -9.42 1.72
C VAL A 312 -20.33 -10.75 2.35
N ASP A 313 -21.48 -10.81 3.03
CA ASP A 313 -21.99 -12.02 3.66
C ASP A 313 -22.27 -13.12 2.62
N VAL A 314 -22.82 -12.77 1.44
CA VAL A 314 -23.00 -13.71 0.32
C VAL A 314 -21.65 -14.23 -0.19
N VAL A 315 -20.67 -13.36 -0.39
CA VAL A 315 -19.34 -13.77 -0.88
C VAL A 315 -18.63 -14.64 0.14
N LEU A 316 -18.65 -14.27 1.41
CA LEU A 316 -18.03 -15.04 2.49
C LEU A 316 -18.69 -16.41 2.65
N THR A 317 -20.02 -16.48 2.60
CA THR A 317 -20.75 -17.75 2.64
C THR A 317 -20.34 -18.65 1.47
N ALA A 318 -20.27 -18.09 0.25
CA ALA A 318 -19.81 -18.85 -0.90
C ALA A 318 -18.36 -19.34 -0.71
N VAL A 319 -17.44 -18.49 -0.24
CA VAL A 319 -16.03 -18.88 -0.01
C VAL A 319 -15.91 -19.95 1.09
N ASP A 320 -16.63 -19.81 2.21
CA ASP A 320 -16.64 -20.77 3.31
C ASP A 320 -17.17 -22.14 2.82
N ASP A 321 -18.24 -22.14 2.03
CA ASP A 321 -18.77 -23.35 1.40
C ASP A 321 -17.77 -23.98 0.42
N TYR A 322 -17.01 -23.17 -0.32
CA TYR A 322 -15.98 -23.66 -1.25
C TYR A 322 -14.69 -24.14 -0.59
N THR A 323 -14.42 -23.78 0.66
CA THR A 323 -13.15 -24.06 1.35
C THR A 323 -13.26 -25.08 2.48
N ARG A 324 -14.46 -25.57 2.79
CA ARG A 324 -14.67 -26.65 3.77
C ARG A 324 -14.13 -28.00 3.26
N PRO A 325 -13.37 -28.77 4.06
CA PRO A 325 -12.92 -30.10 3.65
C PRO A 325 -14.12 -31.04 3.42
N VAL A 326 -14.20 -31.62 2.23
CA VAL A 326 -15.26 -32.55 1.85
C VAL A 326 -15.08 -33.88 2.58
N GLY A 327 -15.83 -34.07 3.66
CA GLY A 327 -16.12 -35.41 4.17
C GLY A 327 -16.92 -36.19 3.12
N ARG A 328 -16.32 -37.28 2.61
CA ARG A 328 -16.93 -38.36 1.80
C ARG A 328 -18.11 -37.96 0.89
N GLY A 329 -17.78 -37.59 -0.34
CA GLY A 329 -18.51 -38.10 -1.52
C GLY A 329 -19.89 -37.51 -1.87
N ARG A 330 -20.28 -36.31 -1.42
CA ARG A 330 -21.49 -35.62 -1.95
C ARG A 330 -21.15 -34.37 -2.77
N ARG A 331 -21.82 -34.23 -3.93
CA ARG A 331 -21.59 -33.20 -4.96
C ARG A 331 -22.23 -31.86 -4.55
N MET A 332 -21.40 -30.82 -4.48
CA MET A 332 -21.64 -29.52 -3.82
C MET A 332 -22.40 -28.46 -4.64
N THR A 333 -22.93 -28.78 -5.83
CA THR A 333 -23.58 -27.76 -6.70
C THR A 333 -25.10 -27.64 -6.57
N ALA A 334 -25.74 -28.50 -5.78
CA ALA A 334 -27.19 -28.44 -5.59
C ALA A 334 -27.60 -27.41 -4.52
N ASP A 335 -26.81 -27.24 -3.45
CA ASP A 335 -27.24 -26.49 -2.26
C ASP A 335 -27.30 -24.97 -2.45
N LEU A 336 -26.36 -24.35 -3.18
CA LEU A 336 -26.40 -22.88 -3.42
C LEU A 336 -27.59 -22.45 -4.30
N ARG A 337 -28.07 -23.30 -5.22
CA ARG A 337 -29.32 -23.04 -5.98
C ARG A 337 -30.57 -23.34 -5.16
N ALA A 338 -30.48 -24.27 -4.21
CA ALA A 338 -31.58 -24.63 -3.31
C ALA A 338 -31.79 -23.60 -2.18
N LEU A 339 -30.73 -22.92 -1.72
CA LEU A 339 -30.78 -21.88 -0.69
C LEU A 339 -31.33 -20.53 -1.21
N TYR A 340 -31.07 -20.18 -2.47
CA TYR A 340 -31.55 -18.93 -3.08
C TYR A 340 -32.24 -19.18 -4.43
N PRO A 341 -33.37 -19.91 -4.46
CA PRO A 341 -34.02 -20.36 -5.69
C PRO A 341 -34.76 -19.24 -6.45
N ARG A 342 -35.01 -18.09 -5.80
CA ARG A 342 -35.82 -16.99 -6.35
C ARG A 342 -35.09 -15.66 -6.53
N ASP A 343 -33.80 -15.56 -6.15
CA ASP A 343 -33.04 -14.33 -6.33
C ASP A 343 -32.20 -14.37 -7.61
N THR A 344 -32.80 -13.89 -8.70
CA THR A 344 -32.13 -13.81 -10.00
C THR A 344 -30.92 -12.86 -10.04
N GLU A 345 -30.83 -11.90 -9.11
CA GLU A 345 -29.72 -10.95 -9.05
C GLU A 345 -28.47 -11.58 -8.43
N ASP A 346 -28.64 -12.39 -7.38
CA ASP A 346 -27.54 -13.08 -6.72
C ASP A 346 -27.04 -14.27 -7.55
N GLN A 347 -27.92 -14.89 -8.35
CA GLN A 347 -27.53 -15.91 -9.34
C GLN A 347 -26.54 -15.38 -10.40
N ALA A 348 -26.48 -14.07 -10.66
CA ALA A 348 -25.52 -13.48 -11.61
C ALA A 348 -24.08 -13.42 -11.03
N VAL A 349 -23.93 -13.28 -9.72
CA VAL A 349 -22.64 -13.33 -9.01
C VAL A 349 -22.20 -14.78 -8.75
N LEU A 350 -23.17 -15.69 -8.53
CA LEU A 350 -22.93 -17.12 -8.31
C LEU A 350 -22.62 -17.90 -9.61
N ARG A 351 -23.09 -17.44 -10.77
CA ARG A 351 -22.86 -18.11 -12.07
C ARG A 351 -21.37 -18.24 -12.46
N PRO A 352 -20.53 -17.20 -12.33
CA PRO A 352 -19.09 -17.29 -12.59
C PRO A 352 -18.38 -18.27 -11.64
N LEU A 353 -18.75 -18.28 -10.35
CA LEU A 353 -18.20 -19.19 -9.34
C LEU A 353 -18.52 -20.67 -9.62
N THR A 354 -19.67 -20.95 -10.23
CA THR A 354 -20.17 -22.31 -10.48
C THR A 354 -19.86 -22.87 -11.86
N ARG A 355 -19.55 -22.03 -12.86
CA ARG A 355 -19.34 -22.45 -14.27
C ARG A 355 -17.92 -22.89 -14.61
N ASN A 356 -16.88 -22.29 -14.03
CA ASN A 356 -15.49 -22.60 -14.39
C ASN A 356 -14.80 -23.45 -13.30
N ARG A 357 -15.19 -24.73 -13.20
CA ARG A 357 -14.80 -25.64 -12.11
C ARG A 357 -13.32 -26.00 -12.10
N THR A 358 -12.63 -25.82 -13.23
CA THR A 358 -11.20 -26.08 -13.42
C THR A 358 -10.33 -24.85 -13.18
N ALA A 359 -10.94 -23.66 -13.01
CA ALA A 359 -10.19 -22.43 -12.75
C ALA A 359 -9.64 -22.41 -11.31
N PRO A 360 -8.41 -21.91 -11.10
CA PRO A 360 -7.85 -21.71 -9.77
C PRO A 360 -8.76 -20.86 -8.87
N PRO A 361 -8.74 -21.06 -7.53
CA PRO A 361 -9.57 -20.31 -6.58
C PRO A 361 -9.53 -18.79 -6.76
N TYR A 362 -8.35 -18.23 -7.04
CA TYR A 362 -8.18 -16.80 -7.29
C TYR A 362 -8.89 -16.31 -8.55
N GLU A 363 -8.82 -17.05 -9.66
CA GLU A 363 -9.48 -16.66 -10.90
C GLU A 363 -11.00 -16.61 -10.71
N ARG A 364 -11.56 -17.55 -9.94
CA ARG A 364 -12.97 -17.54 -9.57
C ARG A 364 -13.33 -16.38 -8.65
N ALA A 365 -12.50 -16.06 -7.66
CA ALA A 365 -12.68 -14.89 -6.79
C ALA A 365 -12.60 -13.57 -7.57
N ARG A 366 -11.68 -13.47 -8.54
CA ARG A 366 -11.54 -12.33 -9.46
C ARG A 366 -12.76 -12.16 -10.36
N LEU A 367 -13.29 -13.25 -10.91
CA LEU A 367 -14.51 -13.24 -11.72
C LEU A 367 -15.74 -12.81 -10.90
N ALA A 368 -15.85 -13.27 -9.65
CA ALA A 368 -16.89 -12.85 -8.73
C ALA A 368 -16.77 -11.36 -8.35
N ALA A 369 -15.56 -10.89 -8.04
CA ALA A 369 -15.28 -9.50 -7.76
C ALA A 369 -15.57 -8.59 -8.97
N GLY A 370 -15.25 -9.04 -10.19
CA GLY A 370 -15.56 -8.34 -11.43
C GLY A 370 -17.07 -8.22 -11.69
N ALA A 371 -17.82 -9.31 -11.48
CA ALA A 371 -19.29 -9.30 -11.57
C ALA A 371 -19.90 -8.34 -10.53
N LEU A 372 -19.34 -8.31 -9.32
CA LEU A 372 -19.77 -7.41 -8.26
C LEU A 372 -19.47 -5.93 -8.58
N ALA A 373 -18.27 -5.62 -9.08
CA ALA A 373 -17.91 -4.26 -9.48
C ALA A 373 -18.86 -3.73 -10.56
N ALA A 374 -19.20 -4.55 -11.56
CA ALA A 374 -20.17 -4.21 -12.60
C ALA A 374 -21.56 -3.87 -12.01
N ARG A 375 -22.02 -4.63 -11.00
CA ARG A 375 -23.29 -4.36 -10.29
C ARG A 375 -23.26 -3.04 -9.53
N VAL A 376 -22.20 -2.77 -8.76
CA VAL A 376 -22.04 -1.50 -8.02
C VAL A 376 -22.04 -0.30 -8.98
N HIS A 377 -21.37 -0.43 -10.13
CA HIS A 377 -21.39 0.62 -11.16
C HIS A 377 -22.77 0.81 -11.81
N ALA A 378 -23.52 -0.28 -12.04
CA ALA A 378 -24.88 -0.22 -12.55
C ALA A 378 -25.85 0.45 -11.54
N ALA A 379 -25.76 0.10 -10.25
CA ALA A 379 -26.56 0.71 -9.20
C ALA A 379 -26.28 2.22 -9.07
N ARG A 380 -25.00 2.63 -9.03
CA ARG A 380 -24.60 4.05 -9.04
C ARG A 380 -25.06 4.79 -10.29
N ARG A 381 -25.12 4.12 -11.44
CA ARG A 381 -25.63 4.71 -12.69
C ARG A 381 -27.15 4.88 -12.65
N ALA A 382 -27.90 3.90 -12.12
CA ALA A 382 -29.34 3.97 -11.97
C ALA A 382 -29.77 5.08 -10.99
N GLU A 383 -29.04 5.21 -9.87
CA GLU A 383 -29.22 6.27 -8.87
C GLU A 383 -28.97 7.67 -9.47
N ARG A 384 -27.91 7.85 -10.26
CA ARG A 384 -27.65 9.12 -10.99
C ARG A 384 -28.70 9.45 -12.04
N LEU A 385 -29.38 8.45 -12.60
CA LEU A 385 -30.39 8.61 -13.66
C LEU A 385 -31.82 8.61 -13.11
N GLY A 386 -32.01 8.67 -11.78
CA GLY A 386 -33.34 8.70 -11.14
C GLY A 386 -34.22 7.48 -11.48
N SER A 387 -33.62 6.38 -11.93
CA SER A 387 -34.34 5.23 -12.48
C SER A 387 -34.25 4.04 -11.52
N ARG A 388 -35.39 3.39 -11.22
CA ARG A 388 -35.37 2.06 -10.57
C ARG A 388 -34.68 1.05 -11.49
N PRO A 389 -33.75 0.20 -11.00
CA PRO A 389 -33.15 -0.84 -11.83
C PRO A 389 -34.25 -1.82 -12.29
N ARG A 390 -34.37 -2.03 -13.61
CA ARG A 390 -35.31 -3.00 -14.20
C ARG A 390 -34.67 -4.41 -14.24
N PRO A 391 -35.46 -5.48 -14.04
CA PRO A 391 -34.97 -6.84 -13.77
C PRO A 391 -34.53 -7.67 -15.00
N TYR A 392 -33.90 -7.08 -16.03
CA TYR A 392 -33.43 -7.87 -17.18
C TYR A 392 -31.91 -7.77 -17.44
N ALA A 393 -31.27 -8.93 -17.23
CA ALA A 393 -30.05 -9.47 -17.82
C ALA A 393 -28.92 -8.49 -18.18
N VAL A 394 -27.92 -8.39 -17.28
CA VAL A 394 -26.56 -7.98 -17.67
C VAL A 394 -25.92 -9.17 -18.39
N ALA A 395 -25.76 -9.06 -19.70
CA ALA A 395 -24.92 -9.98 -20.47
C ALA A 395 -23.45 -9.76 -20.09
N VAL A 396 -22.83 -10.79 -19.50
CA VAL A 396 -21.38 -10.88 -19.39
C VAL A 396 -20.84 -11.00 -20.83
N PRO A 397 -19.85 -10.20 -21.27
CA PRO A 397 -19.22 -10.41 -22.56
C PRO A 397 -18.55 -11.79 -22.54
N ALA A 398 -19.12 -12.74 -23.28
CA ALA A 398 -18.45 -13.99 -23.57
C ALA A 398 -17.27 -13.66 -24.48
N THR A 399 -16.07 -14.06 -24.09
CA THR A 399 -14.90 -14.11 -24.96
C THR A 399 -15.29 -14.83 -26.26
N SER A 400 -15.21 -14.12 -27.37
CA SER A 400 -15.59 -14.59 -28.70
C SER A 400 -14.90 -15.93 -29.00
N ARG A 401 -15.72 -16.96 -29.18
CA ARG A 401 -15.32 -18.22 -29.81
C ARG A 401 -15.03 -17.96 -31.29
N SER A 402 -13.96 -18.59 -31.73
CA SER A 402 -13.49 -18.80 -33.09
C SER A 402 -14.60 -18.99 -34.15
N LEU A 403 -14.50 -18.24 -35.25
CA LEU A 403 -15.19 -18.48 -36.52
C LEU A 403 -14.18 -18.30 -37.69
N PRO A 404 -14.45 -18.86 -38.88
CA PRO A 404 -13.44 -19.55 -39.70
C PRO A 404 -12.66 -18.64 -40.65
N ARG A 405 -11.44 -19.10 -40.98
CA ARG A 405 -10.56 -18.52 -42.02
C ARG A 405 -11.25 -18.43 -43.39
N PRO A 406 -11.15 -17.29 -44.11
CA PRO A 406 -11.15 -17.27 -45.57
C PRO A 406 -9.76 -17.61 -46.11
N ARG A 407 -9.70 -18.39 -47.20
CA ARG A 407 -8.49 -18.69 -47.98
C ARG A 407 -8.10 -17.51 -48.91
N PRO A 408 -6.85 -17.47 -49.40
CA PRO A 408 -6.14 -16.23 -49.70
C PRO A 408 -6.28 -15.78 -51.15
N PHE A 409 -6.15 -14.47 -51.39
CA PHE A 409 -5.75 -13.92 -52.67
C PHE A 409 -4.32 -13.35 -52.55
N ARG A 410 -3.49 -13.68 -53.55
CA ARG A 410 -2.08 -13.35 -53.71
C ARG A 410 -1.92 -12.02 -54.45
N ASP A 411 -1.05 -11.15 -53.95
CA ASP A 411 0.09 -10.50 -54.64
C ASP A 411 0.72 -9.53 -53.61
N GLY A 412 1.98 -9.65 -53.18
CA GLY A 412 3.22 -9.36 -53.92
C GLY A 412 3.86 -8.14 -53.21
N GLY A 413 4.76 -8.30 -52.23
CA GLY A 413 6.20 -8.49 -52.41
C GLY A 413 6.98 -8.19 -51.11
N LYS A 414 7.91 -9.09 -50.77
CA LYS A 414 9.30 -8.89 -50.24
C LYS A 414 9.63 -7.58 -49.50
N ASP A 415 10.31 -7.52 -48.34
CA ASP A 415 11.20 -8.40 -47.59
C ASP A 415 11.35 -7.89 -46.13
N GLY A 416 11.75 -8.74 -45.19
CA GLY A 416 12.30 -8.31 -43.88
C GLY A 416 11.73 -8.98 -42.63
N ARG A 417 12.00 -10.28 -42.43
CA ARG A 417 11.79 -10.95 -41.11
C ARG A 417 12.95 -10.59 -40.18
N ALA A 418 12.66 -9.86 -39.10
CA ALA A 418 13.45 -9.86 -37.87
C ALA A 418 12.65 -10.56 -36.77
N LEU A 419 13.30 -11.48 -36.06
CA LEU A 419 12.75 -12.28 -34.98
C LEU A 419 12.35 -11.39 -33.78
N GLU A 420 11.05 -11.11 -33.65
CA GLU A 420 10.42 -10.68 -32.40
C GLU A 420 9.40 -11.74 -32.00
N GLN A 421 9.80 -12.71 -31.18
CA GLN A 421 8.88 -13.51 -30.36
C GLN A 421 9.68 -14.35 -29.35
N GLU A 422 9.53 -14.02 -28.06
CA GLU A 422 9.45 -14.97 -26.92
C GLU A 422 9.38 -14.23 -25.55
N ALA A 423 9.93 -13.01 -25.42
CA ALA A 423 10.01 -12.30 -24.12
C ALA A 423 8.67 -11.73 -23.57
N GLY A 424 7.63 -11.58 -24.40
CA GLY A 424 6.38 -10.91 -24.02
C GLY A 424 5.38 -11.77 -23.26
N VAL A 425 5.27 -13.06 -23.61
CA VAL A 425 4.28 -13.97 -23.01
C VAL A 425 4.72 -14.40 -21.61
N ASP A 426 6.00 -14.71 -21.43
CA ASP A 426 6.58 -15.05 -20.14
C ASP A 426 6.46 -13.91 -19.12
N THR A 427 6.59 -12.67 -19.58
CA THR A 427 6.46 -11.48 -18.71
C THR A 427 5.02 -11.29 -18.23
N VAL A 428 4.03 -11.50 -19.10
CA VAL A 428 2.61 -11.42 -18.76
C VAL A 428 2.20 -12.54 -17.82
N GLU A 429 2.65 -13.77 -18.11
CA GLU A 429 2.34 -14.96 -17.31
C GLU A 429 3.00 -14.89 -15.92
N ARG A 430 4.23 -14.39 -15.85
CA ARG A 430 4.92 -14.13 -14.58
C ARG A 430 4.22 -13.03 -13.77
N THR A 431 3.77 -11.97 -14.43
CA THR A 431 2.97 -10.91 -13.76
C THR A 431 1.64 -11.47 -13.23
N ARG A 432 0.97 -12.35 -13.99
CA ARG A 432 -0.26 -13.04 -13.56
C ARG A 432 -0.02 -13.89 -12.31
N GLN A 433 1.01 -14.73 -12.32
CA GLN A 433 1.38 -15.57 -11.19
C GLN A 433 1.73 -14.75 -9.94
N THR A 434 2.43 -13.63 -10.12
CA THR A 434 2.77 -12.71 -9.02
C THR A 434 1.52 -12.05 -8.42
N LEU A 435 0.56 -11.63 -9.25
CA LEU A 435 -0.73 -11.11 -8.80
C LEU A 435 -1.57 -12.18 -8.09
N GLU A 436 -1.52 -13.42 -8.56
CA GLU A 436 -2.17 -14.58 -7.94
C GLU A 436 -1.61 -14.89 -6.55
N ALA A 437 -0.28 -14.90 -6.40
CA ALA A 437 0.37 -15.11 -5.12
C ALA A 437 0.05 -13.97 -4.12
N ALA A 438 0.13 -12.72 -4.58
CA ALA A 438 -0.23 -11.56 -3.75
C ALA A 438 -1.70 -11.63 -3.28
N ALA A 439 -2.61 -12.06 -4.15
CA ALA A 439 -4.01 -12.19 -3.77
C ALA A 439 -4.31 -13.38 -2.87
N ALA A 440 -3.61 -14.51 -3.03
CA ALA A 440 -3.69 -15.62 -2.10
C ALA A 440 -3.22 -15.20 -0.69
N GLN A 441 -2.16 -14.39 -0.62
CA GLN A 441 -1.66 -13.83 0.63
C GLN A 441 -2.64 -12.84 1.27
N VAL A 442 -3.31 -12.00 0.47
CA VAL A 442 -4.41 -11.13 0.95
C VAL A 442 -5.59 -11.98 1.44
N ALA A 443 -5.96 -13.05 0.74
CA ALA A 443 -7.05 -13.94 1.17
C ALA A 443 -6.73 -14.66 2.50
N ALA A 444 -5.49 -15.13 2.68
CA ALA A 444 -5.03 -15.70 3.95
C ALA A 444 -5.05 -14.64 5.07
N THR A 445 -4.62 -13.42 4.77
CA THR A 445 -4.66 -12.31 5.72
C THR A 445 -6.09 -11.98 6.15
N LEU A 446 -7.05 -11.96 5.23
CA LEU A 446 -8.47 -11.77 5.53
C LEU A 446 -9.04 -12.83 6.47
N GLN A 447 -8.58 -14.08 6.35
CA GLN A 447 -8.95 -15.16 7.26
C GLN A 447 -8.35 -14.95 8.66
N ASP A 448 -7.10 -14.52 8.76
CA ASP A 448 -6.46 -14.22 10.03
C ASP A 448 -7.07 -12.99 10.71
N SER A 449 -7.42 -11.95 9.94
CA SER A 449 -8.16 -10.77 10.40
C SER A 449 -9.57 -11.13 10.90
N ARG A 450 -10.22 -12.13 10.30
CA ARG A 450 -11.48 -12.69 10.80
C ARG A 450 -11.28 -13.37 12.16
N ARG A 451 -10.28 -14.26 12.28
CA ARG A 451 -9.95 -14.92 13.55
C ARG A 451 -9.60 -13.92 14.66
N ALA A 452 -8.87 -12.86 14.31
CA ALA A 452 -8.52 -11.79 15.24
C ALA A 452 -9.75 -11.01 15.72
N ARG A 453 -10.72 -10.72 14.82
CA ARG A 453 -12.00 -10.09 15.18
C ARG A 453 -12.86 -11.00 16.05
N GLU A 454 -12.92 -12.29 15.75
CA GLU A 454 -13.63 -13.30 16.55
C GLU A 454 -13.02 -13.40 17.96
N ALA A 455 -11.69 -13.42 18.08
CA ALA A 455 -10.99 -13.41 19.36
C ALA A 455 -11.23 -12.12 20.15
N ALA A 456 -11.19 -10.95 19.50
CA ALA A 456 -11.46 -9.66 20.13
C ALA A 456 -12.92 -9.52 20.60
N HIS A 457 -13.87 -10.11 19.86
CA HIS A 457 -15.27 -10.16 20.28
C HIS A 457 -15.50 -11.11 21.47
N ASN A 458 -14.79 -12.23 21.53
CA ASN A 458 -14.90 -13.21 22.63
C ASN A 458 -14.23 -12.74 23.93
N LEU A 459 -13.33 -11.75 23.88
CA LEU A 459 -12.68 -11.16 25.05
C LEU A 459 -13.47 -10.01 25.70
N ARG A 460 -14.61 -9.59 25.12
CA ARG A 460 -15.51 -8.63 25.77
C ARG A 460 -16.46 -9.39 26.71
N PRO A 461 -16.38 -9.23 28.04
CA PRO A 461 -17.44 -9.72 28.91
C PRO A 461 -18.77 -9.05 28.52
N GLN A 462 -19.83 -9.86 28.40
CA GLN A 462 -21.18 -9.30 28.21
C GLN A 462 -21.48 -8.34 29.38
N PRO A 463 -22.04 -7.15 29.11
CA PRO A 463 -22.49 -6.29 30.19
C PRO A 463 -23.58 -7.01 30.99
N ALA A 464 -23.36 -7.17 32.29
CA ALA A 464 -24.36 -7.70 33.19
C ALA A 464 -25.63 -6.83 33.11
N PRO A 465 -26.83 -7.41 33.09
CA PRO A 465 -28.07 -6.64 33.11
C PRO A 465 -28.08 -5.72 34.33
N ALA A 466 -28.40 -4.44 34.11
CA ALA A 466 -28.40 -3.41 35.14
C ALA A 466 -29.29 -3.83 36.32
N ALA A 467 -28.72 -3.92 37.52
CA ALA A 467 -29.46 -4.15 38.74
C ALA A 467 -30.35 -2.94 39.05
N VAL A 468 -31.62 -3.20 39.33
CA VAL A 468 -32.61 -2.21 39.77
C VAL A 468 -32.12 -1.57 41.08
N PRO A 469 -32.08 -0.23 41.20
CA PRO A 469 -31.63 0.41 42.43
C PRO A 469 -32.65 0.17 43.56
N PRO A 470 -32.19 -0.06 44.81
CA PRO A 470 -33.10 -0.25 45.94
C PRO A 470 -33.77 1.08 46.35
N PRO A 471 -34.97 1.02 46.96
CA PRO A 471 -35.68 2.23 47.37
C PRO A 471 -34.97 2.90 48.56
N HIS A 472 -34.89 4.23 48.50
CA HIS A 472 -34.32 5.09 49.54
C HIS A 472 -35.00 4.85 50.89
N THR A 473 -34.22 4.45 51.89
CA THR A 473 -34.64 4.43 53.29
C THR A 473 -34.17 5.74 53.94
N GLN A 474 -35.11 6.50 54.49
CA GLN A 474 -34.86 7.70 55.27
C GLN A 474 -34.03 7.37 56.53
N GLN A 475 -32.97 8.12 56.80
CA GLN A 475 -32.35 8.15 58.13
C GLN A 475 -32.97 9.29 58.96
N PRO A 476 -33.36 9.04 60.23
CA PRO A 476 -33.84 10.07 61.13
C PRO A 476 -32.67 10.83 61.76
N GLY A 477 -32.87 12.13 61.96
CA GLY A 477 -31.87 13.04 62.52
C GLY A 477 -31.68 12.93 64.03
N THR A 478 -30.58 13.52 64.50
CA THR A 478 -30.46 14.06 65.86
C THR A 478 -29.49 15.23 65.88
N GLN A 479 -29.89 16.27 66.61
CA GLN A 479 -29.29 17.59 66.74
C GLN A 479 -28.25 17.66 67.90
N HIS A 480 -27.32 18.64 67.77
CA HIS A 480 -26.73 19.53 68.79
C HIS A 480 -25.96 18.98 70.02
N MET A 481 -24.68 19.38 70.22
CA MET A 481 -24.19 20.59 70.95
C MET A 481 -22.67 20.57 71.24
N ALA A 482 -22.16 21.73 71.66
CA ALA A 482 -20.77 22.23 71.58
C ALA A 482 -19.88 22.04 72.84
N GLY A 483 -18.55 22.17 72.67
CA GLY A 483 -17.74 23.10 73.48
C GLY A 483 -16.48 22.60 74.24
N ARG A 484 -15.31 23.16 73.86
CA ARG A 484 -14.12 23.60 74.68
C ARG A 484 -13.24 22.52 75.39
N THR A 485 -11.90 22.63 75.60
CA THR A 485 -10.82 23.64 75.36
C THR A 485 -9.44 23.04 75.72
N THR A 486 -8.38 23.85 75.47
CA THR A 486 -6.98 23.85 75.98
C THR A 486 -5.96 23.21 75.04
N GLY A 487 -4.77 23.75 74.75
CA GLY A 487 -4.03 24.95 75.18
C GLY A 487 -2.60 24.81 74.63
N GLY A 488 -1.96 25.89 74.19
CA GLY A 488 -0.73 25.87 73.37
C GLY A 488 0.61 25.84 74.12
N VAL A 489 1.62 26.43 73.44
CA VAL A 489 3.06 26.64 73.80
C VAL A 489 3.96 25.50 73.28
N THR A 490 5.02 25.70 72.47
CA THR A 490 5.82 26.87 72.02
C THR A 490 6.09 26.78 70.52
#